data_AF-A0A8X7V2D3-F1
#
_entry.id   AF-A0A8X7V2D3-F1
#
_cell.length_a   1.000
_cell.length_b   1.000
_cell.length_c   1.000
_cell.angle_alpha   90.00
_cell.angle_beta   90.00
_cell.angle_gamma   90.00
#
_symmetry.space_group_name_H-M   'P 1'
#
loop_
_entity.id
_entity.type
_entity.pdbx_description
1 polymer ?
#
loop_
_entity_poly.entity_id
_entity_poly.type
_entity_poly.pdbx_seq_one_letter_code
_entity_poly.pdbx_strand_id
1 'polypeptide(L)' 'MRNMRKGGSWKEGEDAILKAAVMEYGKYQWARVSSRLFRRSAKQCRSRWYQCLDPFISSAYFLVVAKFTS' A
#
# COMPACT_ATOMS: atom_id res chain seq x y z
N MET A 1 8.48 13.93 20.75
CA MET A 1 8.56 13.64 19.30
C MET A 1 7.38 12.76 18.93
N ARG A 2 6.25 13.34 18.50
CA ARG A 2 5.04 12.53 18.23
C ARG A 2 5.23 11.79 16.91
N ASN A 3 5.43 10.48 17.04
CA ASN A 3 5.29 9.47 16.00
C ASN A 3 3.99 9.70 15.22
N MET A 4 4.09 10.46 14.14
CA MET A 4 2.96 10.69 13.26
C MET A 4 2.81 9.42 12.43
N ARG A 5 1.91 8.53 12.88
CA ARG A 5 1.34 7.45 12.08
C ARG A 5 0.58 8.07 10.91
N LYS A 6 1.29 8.71 9.96
CA LYS A 6 0.74 9.29 8.72
C LYS A 6 0.41 8.13 7.79
N GLY A 7 -0.75 7.53 7.97
CA GLY A 7 -1.23 6.44 7.13
C GLY A 7 -2.06 5.49 7.96
N GLY A 8 -3.33 5.82 8.14
CA GLY A 8 -4.30 4.87 8.68
C GLY A 8 -4.45 3.64 7.80
N SER A 9 -5.34 2.73 8.17
CA SER A 9 -5.75 1.57 7.37
C SER A 9 -5.92 1.98 5.91
N TRP A 10 -5.34 1.22 4.97
CA TRP A 10 -5.59 1.54 3.57
C TRP A 10 -7.04 1.24 3.25
N LYS A 11 -7.65 2.15 2.52
CA LYS A 11 -8.99 1.96 1.99
C LYS A 11 -8.91 1.21 0.67
N GLU A 12 -9.97 0.46 0.36
CA GLU A 12 -10.08 -0.26 -0.91
C GLU A 12 -9.90 0.67 -2.12
N GLY A 13 -10.39 1.92 -2.03
CA GLY A 13 -10.15 2.94 -3.05
C GLY A 13 -8.67 3.34 -3.20
N GLU A 14 -7.92 3.42 -2.10
CA GLU A 14 -6.48 3.69 -2.17
C GLU A 14 -5.72 2.49 -2.78
N ASP A 15 -6.11 1.27 -2.44
CA ASP A 15 -5.51 0.06 -2.98
C ASP A 15 -5.82 -0.10 -4.49
N ALA A 16 -7.02 0.27 -4.94
CA ALA A 16 -7.38 0.32 -6.36
C ALA A 16 -6.54 1.34 -7.13
N ILE A 17 -6.36 2.56 -6.58
CA ILE A 17 -5.49 3.59 -7.17
C ILE A 17 -4.04 3.11 -7.19
N LEU A 18 -3.56 2.49 -6.11
CA LEU A 18 -2.21 1.94 -6.03
C LEU A 18 -1.99 0.87 -7.11
N LYS A 19 -2.96 -0.03 -7.31
CA LYS A 19 -2.92 -1.04 -8.39
C LYS A 19 -2.89 -0.41 -9.77
N ALA A 20 -3.81 0.50 -10.06
CA ALA A 20 -3.85 1.19 -11.34
C ALA A 20 -2.55 1.93 -11.64
N ALA A 21 -2.02 2.67 -10.65
CA ALA A 21 -0.78 3.42 -10.80
C ALA A 21 0.46 2.51 -10.96
N VAL A 22 0.52 1.37 -10.27
CA VAL A 22 1.61 0.39 -10.47
C VAL A 22 1.50 -0.31 -11.82
N MET A 23 0.29 -0.56 -12.32
CA MET A 23 0.09 -1.08 -13.67
C MET A 23 0.49 -0.06 -14.74
N GLU A 24 0.24 1.23 -14.52
CA GLU A 24 0.56 2.32 -15.45
C GLU A 24 2.06 2.68 -15.46
N TYR A 25 2.67 2.85 -14.28
CA TYR A 25 4.06 3.34 -14.15
C TYR A 25 5.09 2.25 -13.83
N GLY A 26 4.64 1.07 -13.42
CA GLY A 26 5.50 -0.01 -12.96
C GLY A 26 6.00 0.14 -11.51
N LYS A 27 6.46 -1.00 -10.96
CA LYS A 27 7.00 -1.14 -9.59
C LYS A 27 8.35 -0.45 -9.33
N TYR A 28 8.87 0.30 -10.29
CA TYR A 28 10.16 1.00 -10.19
C TYR A 28 9.97 2.49 -9.91
N GLN A 29 8.78 3.05 -10.19
CA GLN A 29 8.50 4.49 -10.13
C GLN A 29 7.57 4.86 -8.96
N TRP A 30 7.89 4.40 -7.74
CA TRP A 30 7.04 4.64 -6.55
C TRP A 30 6.76 6.11 -6.24
N ALA A 31 7.66 7.03 -6.63
CA ALA A 31 7.45 8.47 -6.45
C ALA A 31 6.26 8.98 -7.30
N ARG A 32 6.13 8.50 -8.54
CA ARG A 32 4.99 8.80 -9.42
C ARG A 32 3.72 8.12 -8.92
N VAL A 33 3.83 6.88 -8.46
CA VAL A 33 2.72 6.14 -7.86
C VAL A 33 2.18 6.87 -6.63
N SER A 34 3.04 7.34 -5.72
CA SER A 34 2.59 8.12 -4.55
C SER A 34 2.00 9.47 -4.91
N SER A 35 2.34 10.03 -6.07
CA SER A 35 1.75 11.30 -6.52
C SER A 35 0.25 11.16 -6.84
N ARG A 36 -0.22 9.94 -7.16
CA ARG A 36 -1.64 9.62 -7.35
C ARG A 36 -2.39 9.42 -6.02
N LEU A 37 -1.67 9.20 -4.91
CA LEU A 37 -2.26 8.91 -3.60
C LEU A 37 -2.06 10.08 -2.64
N PHE A 38 -3.14 10.81 -2.36
CA PHE A 38 -3.10 11.90 -1.41
C PHE A 38 -2.83 11.36 0.00
N ARG A 39 -1.78 11.86 0.68
CA ARG A 39 -1.32 11.46 2.02
C ARG A 39 -0.62 10.10 2.13
N ARG A 40 -0.25 9.45 1.03
CA ARG A 40 0.61 8.25 1.06
C ARG A 40 2.00 8.58 0.52
N SER A 41 3.03 8.16 1.24
CA SER A 41 4.41 8.27 0.76
C SER A 41 4.76 7.11 -0.17
N ALA A 42 5.70 7.33 -1.10
CA ALA A 42 6.28 6.29 -1.95
C ALA A 42 6.74 5.06 -1.15
N LYS A 43 7.33 5.28 0.04
CA LYS A 43 7.77 4.19 0.93
C LYS A 43 6.59 3.32 1.41
N GLN A 44 5.45 3.93 1.72
CA GLN A 44 4.24 3.21 2.13
C GLN A 44 3.60 2.47 0.97
N CYS A 45 3.55 3.10 -0.21
CA CYS A 45 3.02 2.49 -1.44
C CYS A 45 3.79 1.23 -1.80
N ARG A 46 5.12 1.30 -1.77
CA ARG A 46 5.99 0.15 -1.96
C ARG A 46 5.70 -0.95 -0.94
N SER A 47 5.70 -0.59 0.35
CA SER A 47 5.43 -1.54 1.42
C SER A 47 4.09 -2.24 1.24
N ARG A 48 3.02 -1.50 0.93
CA ARG A 48 1.68 -2.03 0.71
C ARG A 48 1.59 -2.94 -0.50
N TRP A 49 2.29 -2.59 -1.59
CA TRP A 49 2.34 -3.42 -2.78
C TRP A 49 2.93 -4.79 -2.47
N TYR A 50 4.16 -4.82 -1.95
CA TYR A 50 4.85 -6.07 -1.62
C TYR A 50 4.23 -6.82 -0.45
N GLN A 51 3.39 -6.19 0.35
CA GLN A 51 2.71 -6.85 1.46
C GLN A 51 1.34 -7.38 1.05
N CYS A 52 0.50 -6.60 0.38
CA CYS A 52 -0.92 -6.94 0.24
C CYS A 52 -1.43 -7.03 -1.20
N LEU A 53 -0.77 -6.37 -2.16
CA LEU A 53 -1.31 -6.22 -3.52
C LEU A 53 -0.56 -7.06 -4.56
N ASP A 54 0.62 -7.57 -4.20
CA ASP A 54 1.33 -8.49 -5.06
C ASP A 54 0.51 -9.79 -5.21
N PRO A 55 0.22 -10.21 -6.46
CA PRO A 55 -0.65 -11.37 -6.71
C PRO A 55 -0.08 -12.68 -6.15
N PHE A 56 1.23 -12.76 -5.87
CA PHE A 56 1.82 -13.91 -5.18
C PHE A 56 1.59 -13.91 -3.66
N ILE A 57 1.32 -12.74 -3.06
CA ILE A 57 1.28 -12.54 -1.60
C ILE A 57 -0.16 -12.34 -1.10
N SER A 58 -1.11 -11.97 -1.98
CA SER A 58 -2.53 -11.81 -1.66
C SER A 58 -3.16 -13.01 -0.94
N SER A 59 -2.60 -14.22 -1.07
CA SER A 59 -3.06 -15.42 -0.35
C SER A 59 -2.56 -15.46 1.12
N ALA A 60 -1.36 -14.98 1.39
CA ALA A 60 -0.71 -15.12 2.70
C ALA A 60 -1.11 -14.02 3.71
N TYR A 61 -1.55 -12.85 3.24
CA TYR A 61 -1.79 -11.71 4.12
C TYR A 61 -3.10 -11.78 4.92
N PHE A 62 -4.09 -12.53 4.44
CA PHE A 62 -5.36 -12.70 5.14
C PHE A 62 -5.17 -13.32 6.54
N LEU A 63 -4.14 -14.14 6.72
CA LEU A 63 -3.84 -14.81 7.99
C LEU A 63 -3.07 -13.92 8.98
N VAL A 64 -2.30 -12.94 8.51
CA VAL A 64 -1.41 -12.14 9.37
C VAL A 64 -2.16 -10.93 9.96
N VAL A 65 -3.05 -10.29 9.20
CA VAL A 65 -3.80 -9.13 9.71
C VAL A 65 -4.88 -9.51 10.73
N ALA A 66 -5.39 -10.75 10.69
CA ALA A 66 -6.34 -11.26 11.67
C ALA A 66 -5.75 -11.40 13.09
N LYS A 67 -4.43 -11.29 13.27
CA LYS A 67 -3.77 -11.42 14.58
C LYS A 67 -3.40 -10.10 15.27
N PHE A 68 -3.63 -8.95 14.64
CA PHE A 68 -3.22 -7.66 15.19
C PHE A 68 -4.38 -6.70 15.52
N THR A 69 -5.61 -7.21 15.54
CA THR A 69 -6.78 -6.55 16.11
C THR A 69 -7.33 -7.38 17.26
N SER A 70 -6.63 -7.37 18.39
CA SER A 70 -7.19 -7.70 19.71
C SER A 70 -6.63 -6.75 20.75
#